data_AF-A0A819IGD6-F1
#
_entry.id   AF-A0A819IGD6-F1
#
_cell.length_a   1.000
_cell.length_b   1.000
_cell.length_c   1.000
_cell.angle_alpha   90.00
_cell.angle_beta   90.00
_cell.angle_gamma   90.00
#
_symmetry.space_group_name_H-M   'P 1'
#
loop_
_entity.id
_entity.type
_entity.pdbx_description
1 polymer ?
#
loop_
_entity_poly.entity_id
_entity_poly.type
_entity_poly.pdbx_seq_one_letter_code
_entity_poly.pdbx_strand_id
1 'polypeptide(L)'
;MAEVNEQPLPLTDWIINQPNVKKRNWIEMNELISERENYRKLYGQIWNEREVFLNTSIDCLLAPVGPSAAPQHGTAKWWGYTSIWNLLDYPAAVFPVTTVDLVKDQVEIDYKPRNAVDNKKYKHYIP
;
A
#
# COMPACT_ATOMS: atom_id res chain seq x y z
N MET A 1 17.81 -10.71 17.89
CA MET A 1 16.88 -10.32 18.97
C MET A 1 17.07 -11.25 20.17
N ALA A 2 18.31 -11.49 20.61
CA ALA A 2 18.62 -12.52 21.63
C ALA A 2 19.23 -11.97 22.93
N GLU A 3 19.18 -10.65 23.16
CA GLU A 3 19.81 -10.04 24.35
C GLU A 3 18.91 -9.07 25.14
N VAL A 4 17.67 -8.83 24.71
CA VAL A 4 16.72 -7.96 25.43
C VAL A 4 15.43 -8.75 25.64
N ASN A 5 14.99 -8.88 26.89
CA ASN A 5 13.81 -9.65 27.34
C ASN A 5 12.45 -9.02 26.93
N GLU A 6 12.45 -8.17 25.92
CA GLU A 6 11.26 -7.43 25.48
C GLU A 6 10.48 -8.24 24.44
N GLN A 7 9.18 -8.42 24.69
CA GLN A 7 8.28 -9.11 23.76
C GLN A 7 7.93 -8.20 22.58
N PRO A 8 7.86 -8.72 21.34
CA PRO A 8 7.46 -7.92 20.20
C PRO A 8 6.03 -7.41 20.36
N LEU A 9 5.80 -6.15 20.00
CA LEU A 9 4.44 -5.60 19.91
C LEU A 9 3.60 -6.38 18.89
N PRO A 10 2.26 -6.45 19.02
CA PRO A 10 1.42 -7.28 18.16
C PRO A 10 1.56 -7.03 16.65
N LEU A 11 1.79 -5.78 16.24
CA LEU A 11 2.01 -5.46 14.81
C LEU A 11 3.39 -5.88 14.32
N THR A 12 4.42 -5.77 15.17
CA THR A 12 5.78 -6.25 14.87
C THR A 12 5.78 -7.77 14.73
N ASP A 13 5.17 -8.46 15.69
CA ASP A 13 5.00 -9.92 15.63
C ASP A 13 4.21 -10.33 14.39
N TRP A 14 3.13 -9.63 14.06
CA TRP A 14 2.37 -9.89 12.85
C TRP A 14 3.21 -9.73 11.58
N ILE A 15 3.98 -8.66 11.41
CA ILE A 15 4.69 -8.40 10.15
C ILE A 15 5.85 -9.36 9.91
N ILE A 16 6.58 -9.77 10.95
CA ILE A 16 7.71 -10.70 10.80
C ILE A 16 7.26 -12.14 10.52
N ASN A 17 6.03 -12.49 10.88
CA ASN A 17 5.43 -13.81 10.68
C ASN A 17 4.57 -13.90 9.41
N GLN A 18 4.69 -12.96 8.47
CA GLN A 18 3.97 -13.05 7.19
C GLN A 18 4.53 -14.19 6.30
N PRO A 19 3.69 -14.85 5.48
CA PRO A 19 4.12 -16.00 4.66
C PRO A 19 5.32 -15.73 3.74
N ASN A 20 5.54 -14.48 3.33
CA ASN A 20 6.61 -14.08 2.41
C ASN A 20 7.92 -13.67 3.11
N VAL A 21 7.94 -13.66 4.45
CA VAL A 21 9.12 -13.33 5.25
C VAL A 21 9.95 -14.59 5.42
N LYS A 22 11.08 -14.63 4.71
CA LYS A 22 12.07 -15.70 4.81
C LYS A 22 13.47 -15.13 4.72
N LYS A 23 14.44 -15.84 5.32
CA LYS A 23 15.85 -15.59 5.04
C LYS A 23 16.11 -15.90 3.56
N ARG A 24 16.82 -15.00 2.90
CA ARG A 24 17.19 -15.13 1.48
C ARG A 24 18.70 -15.14 1.34
N ASN A 25 19.21 -15.93 0.42
CA ASN A 25 20.62 -15.88 0.04
C ASN A 25 20.87 -14.75 -0.97
N TRP A 26 22.15 -14.55 -1.32
CA TRP A 26 22.55 -13.49 -2.26
C TRP A 26 21.93 -13.65 -3.65
N ILE A 27 21.78 -14.87 -4.17
CA ILE A 27 21.22 -15.14 -5.50
C ILE A 27 19.74 -14.72 -5.53
N GLU A 28 18.95 -15.23 -4.57
CA GLU A 28 17.53 -14.87 -4.43
C GLU A 28 17.34 -13.36 -4.25
N MET A 29 18.25 -12.69 -3.55
CA MET A 29 18.20 -11.23 -3.38
C MET A 29 18.44 -10.51 -4.72
N ASN A 30 19.41 -10.94 -5.51
CA ASN A 30 19.68 -10.32 -6.82
C ASN A 30 18.55 -10.56 -7.82
N GLU A 31 17.89 -11.72 -7.78
CA GLU A 31 16.70 -11.99 -8.60
C GLU A 31 15.59 -10.99 -8.29
N LEU A 32 15.30 -10.75 -7.00
CA LEU A 32 14.29 -9.76 -6.58
C LEU A 32 14.69 -8.32 -6.94
N ILE A 33 15.97 -7.99 -6.87
CA ILE A 33 16.47 -6.68 -7.32
C ILE A 33 16.22 -6.52 -8.83
N SER A 34 16.56 -7.53 -9.63
CA SER A 34 16.31 -7.53 -11.07
C SER A 34 14.81 -7.40 -11.39
N GLU A 35 13.95 -8.13 -10.68
CA GLU A 35 12.49 -8.03 -10.83
C GLU A 35 11.98 -6.63 -10.48
N ARG A 36 12.48 -6.02 -9.40
CA ARG A 36 12.16 -4.65 -9.02
C ARG A 36 12.57 -3.64 -10.11
N GLU A 37 13.77 -3.76 -10.65
CA GLU A 37 14.24 -2.84 -11.71
C GLU A 37 13.41 -2.99 -12.99
N ASN A 38 13.03 -4.22 -13.34
CA ASN A 38 12.13 -4.47 -14.46
C ASN A 38 10.74 -3.86 -14.23
N TYR A 39 10.21 -3.97 -13.01
CA TYR A 39 8.93 -3.36 -12.64
C TYR A 39 8.97 -1.83 -12.76
N ARG A 40 10.04 -1.19 -12.28
CA ARG A 40 10.27 0.26 -12.41
C ARG A 40 10.34 0.71 -13.87
N LYS A 41 11.07 -0.04 -14.70
CA LYS A 41 11.17 0.23 -16.13
C LYS A 41 9.80 0.14 -16.81
N LEU A 42 9.03 -0.92 -16.53
CA LEU A 42 7.70 -1.11 -17.08
C LEU A 42 6.76 0.05 -16.68
N TYR A 43 6.81 0.48 -15.42
CA TYR A 43 5.99 1.59 -14.96
C TYR A 43 6.33 2.90 -15.69
N GLY A 44 7.62 3.21 -15.88
CA GLY A 44 8.06 4.37 -16.66
C GLY A 44 7.66 4.29 -18.13
N GLN A 45 7.63 3.10 -18.73
CA GLN A 45 7.11 2.91 -20.09
C GLN A 45 5.62 3.24 -20.16
N ILE A 46 4.81 2.73 -19.23
CA ILE A 46 3.39 3.05 -19.14
C ILE A 46 3.18 4.56 -18.97
N TRP A 47 3.98 5.23 -18.14
CA TRP A 47 3.93 6.68 -17.97
C TRP A 47 4.10 7.41 -19.30
N ASN A 48 5.16 7.10 -20.05
CA ASN A 48 5.44 7.70 -21.35
C ASN A 48 4.34 7.39 -22.38
N GLU A 49 3.83 6.15 -22.41
CA GLU A 49 2.72 5.76 -23.27
C GLU A 49 1.45 6.55 -22.95
N ARG A 50 1.18 6.83 -21.67
CA ARG A 50 0.05 7.65 -21.25
C ARG A 50 0.20 9.11 -21.68
N GLU A 51 1.39 9.68 -21.62
CA GLU A 51 1.64 11.04 -22.11
C GLU A 51 1.37 11.16 -23.61
N VAL A 52 1.81 10.17 -24.39
CA VAL A 52 1.52 10.10 -25.83
C VAL A 52 0.01 9.96 -26.07
N PHE A 53 -0.66 9.06 -25.35
CA PHE A 53 -2.10 8.84 -25.51
C PHE A 53 -2.93 10.08 -25.16
N LEU A 54 -2.57 10.79 -24.10
CA LEU A 54 -3.26 12.01 -23.67
C LEU A 54 -2.84 13.25 -24.49
N ASN A 55 -1.79 13.13 -25.32
CA ASN A 55 -1.16 14.24 -26.03
C ASN A 55 -0.79 15.41 -25.08
N THR A 56 -0.34 15.07 -23.87
CA THR A 56 0.10 16.02 -22.85
C THR A 56 1.08 15.34 -21.90
N SER A 57 2.03 16.10 -21.36
CA SER A 57 2.91 15.63 -20.29
C SER A 57 2.13 15.44 -18.99
N ILE A 58 2.56 14.49 -18.17
CA ILE A 58 2.03 14.24 -16.83
C ILE A 58 3.02 14.82 -15.82
N ASP A 59 2.66 15.94 -15.20
CA ASP A 59 3.50 16.57 -14.16
C ASP A 59 3.36 15.84 -12.81
N CYS A 60 2.18 15.32 -12.52
CA CYS A 60 1.90 14.60 -11.28
C CYS A 60 0.75 13.60 -11.44
N LEU A 61 0.71 12.61 -10.55
CA LEU A 61 -0.36 11.63 -10.45
C LEU A 61 -1.11 11.80 -9.12
N LEU A 62 -2.43 12.05 -9.20
CA LEU A 62 -3.30 12.04 -8.03
C LEU A 62 -3.78 10.62 -7.76
N ALA A 63 -3.55 10.14 -6.54
CA ALA A 63 -3.95 8.80 -6.10
C ALA A 63 -4.45 8.83 -4.65
N PRO A 64 -5.32 7.88 -4.25
CA PRO A 64 -5.69 7.69 -2.85
C PRO A 64 -4.49 7.32 -1.99
N VAL A 65 -4.50 7.72 -0.71
CA VAL A 65 -3.43 7.44 0.26
C VAL A 65 -3.76 6.23 1.14
N GLY A 66 -5.05 6.02 1.41
CA GLY A 66 -5.55 4.98 2.29
C GLY A 66 -6.97 4.58 1.89
N PRO A 67 -7.43 3.40 2.32
CA PRO A 67 -8.79 2.93 2.04
C PRO A 67 -9.83 3.56 2.98
N SER A 68 -9.40 4.26 4.03
CA SER A 68 -10.24 4.79 5.09
C SER A 68 -9.54 5.93 5.83
N ALA A 69 -10.24 6.54 6.79
CA ALA A 69 -9.63 7.33 7.86
C ALA A 69 -8.68 6.48 8.72
N ALA A 70 -8.06 7.11 9.72
CA ALA A 70 -7.07 6.48 10.59
C ALA A 70 -7.60 5.17 11.22
N PRO A 71 -6.90 4.03 11.05
CA PRO A 71 -7.35 2.76 11.61
C PRO A 71 -7.22 2.77 13.14
N GLN A 72 -8.02 1.93 13.80
CA GLN A 72 -7.87 1.69 15.24
C GLN A 72 -6.44 1.24 15.59
N HIS A 73 -5.98 1.61 16.78
CA HIS A 73 -4.65 1.25 17.26
C HIS A 73 -4.40 -0.27 17.16
N GLY A 74 -3.22 -0.66 16.68
CA GLY A 74 -2.83 -2.07 16.53
C GLY A 74 -3.44 -2.80 15.33
N THR A 75 -4.15 -2.10 14.43
CA THR A 75 -4.87 -2.74 13.31
C THR A 75 -4.38 -2.37 11.91
N ALA A 76 -3.35 -1.52 11.82
CA ALA A 76 -2.75 -1.01 10.57
C ALA A 76 -1.97 -2.10 9.78
N LYS A 77 -2.71 -3.04 9.17
CA LYS A 77 -2.17 -4.22 8.48
C LYS A 77 -2.16 -4.11 6.95
N TRP A 78 -2.33 -2.91 6.39
CA TRP A 78 -2.37 -2.68 4.94
C TRP A 78 -1.94 -1.26 4.60
N TRP A 79 -1.07 -1.12 3.61
CA TRP A 79 -0.49 0.16 3.16
C TRP A 79 -0.22 0.14 1.64
N GLY A 80 -1.06 -0.59 0.88
CA GLY A 80 -0.87 -0.82 -0.55
C GLY A 80 -0.82 0.47 -1.38
N TYR A 81 -1.68 1.45 -1.04
CA TYR A 81 -1.73 2.74 -1.71
C TYR A 81 -0.44 3.55 -1.61
N THR A 82 0.36 3.36 -0.55
CA THR A 82 1.62 4.07 -0.34
C THR A 82 2.85 3.21 -0.63
N SER A 83 2.79 1.89 -0.44
CA SER A 83 3.93 0.99 -0.69
C SER A 83 4.42 1.02 -2.13
N ILE A 84 3.53 1.27 -3.08
CA ILE A 84 3.88 1.29 -4.50
C ILE A 84 4.90 2.39 -4.81
N TRP A 85 4.80 3.55 -4.16
CA TRP A 85 5.72 4.67 -4.36
C TRP A 85 7.12 4.36 -3.81
N ASN A 86 7.20 3.62 -2.70
CA ASN A 86 8.48 3.12 -2.18
C ASN A 86 9.12 2.10 -3.14
N LEU A 87 8.31 1.23 -3.76
CA LEU A 87 8.79 0.25 -4.72
C LEU A 87 9.34 0.94 -5.98
N LEU A 88 8.59 1.92 -6.49
CA LEU A 88 8.95 2.70 -7.67
C LEU A 88 10.08 3.71 -7.43
N ASP A 89 10.31 4.09 -6.17
CA ASP A 89 11.24 5.17 -5.76
C ASP A 89 10.84 6.53 -6.33
N TYR A 90 9.54 6.81 -6.36
CA TYR A 90 8.99 8.07 -6.85
C TYR A 90 8.68 8.99 -5.66
N PRO A 91 8.95 10.31 -5.78
CA PRO A 91 8.55 11.25 -4.75
C PRO A 91 7.03 11.30 -4.65
N ALA A 92 6.50 11.28 -3.43
CA ALA A 92 5.08 11.37 -3.15
C ALA A 92 4.81 12.32 -1.98
N ALA A 93 3.70 13.04 -2.04
CA ALA A 93 3.22 13.93 -1.00
C ALA A 93 1.75 13.65 -0.70
N VAL A 94 1.33 13.94 0.54
CA VAL A 94 -0.04 13.76 1.00
C VAL A 94 -0.56 15.09 1.53
N PHE A 95 -1.80 15.42 1.15
CA PHE A 95 -2.48 16.63 1.59
C PHE A 95 -3.81 16.26 2.24
N PRO A 96 -4.19 16.86 3.39
CA PRO A 96 -5.52 16.69 3.95
C PRO A 96 -6.54 17.40 3.05
N VAL A 97 -7.56 16.69 2.57
CA VAL A 97 -8.57 17.22 1.64
C VAL A 97 -9.98 17.31 2.24
N THR A 98 -10.29 16.49 3.24
CA THR A 98 -11.58 16.45 3.92
C THR A 98 -11.49 15.75 5.27
N THR A 99 -12.57 15.78 6.03
CA THR A 99 -12.81 14.95 7.23
C THR A 99 -13.99 14.01 6.99
N VAL A 100 -14.10 12.95 7.80
CA VAL A 100 -15.28 12.06 7.80
C VAL A 100 -16.51 12.83 8.25
N ASP A 101 -17.62 12.65 7.53
CA ASP A 101 -18.94 13.21 7.81
C ASP A 101 -19.92 12.05 8.00
N LEU A 102 -20.30 11.77 9.25
CA LEU A 102 -21.17 10.63 9.60
C LEU A 102 -22.54 10.67 8.92
N VAL A 103 -23.02 11.83 8.46
CA VAL A 103 -24.30 11.92 7.75
C VAL A 103 -24.14 11.51 6.29
N LYS A 104 -23.00 11.84 5.67
CA LYS A 104 -22.72 11.55 4.26
C LYS A 104 -22.04 10.20 4.05
N ASP A 105 -21.14 9.82 4.95
CA ASP A 105 -20.29 8.64 4.88
C ASP A 105 -20.96 7.42 5.52
N GLN A 106 -22.20 7.15 5.12
CA GLN A 106 -22.94 5.96 5.54
C GLN A 106 -22.33 4.70 4.91
N VAL A 107 -22.34 3.59 5.64
CA VAL A 107 -21.83 2.32 5.14
C VAL A 107 -22.67 1.87 3.94
N GLU A 108 -22.04 1.65 2.78
CA GLU A 108 -22.71 1.15 1.59
C GLU A 108 -23.23 -0.29 1.84
N ILE A 109 -24.52 -0.50 1.60
CA ILE A 109 -25.21 -1.77 1.90
C ILE A 109 -24.94 -2.81 0.80
N ASP A 110 -24.72 -2.36 -0.42
CA ASP A 110 -24.57 -3.17 -1.63
C ASP A 110 -23.12 -3.28 -2.12
N TYR A 111 -22.14 -2.90 -1.29
CA TYR A 111 -20.72 -3.06 -1.62
C TYR A 111 -20.40 -4.52 -1.95
N LYS A 112 -19.78 -4.73 -3.12
CA LYS A 112 -19.33 -6.05 -3.60
C LYS A 112 -17.80 -6.12 -3.53
N PRO A 113 -17.24 -6.74 -2.50
CA PRO A 113 -15.78 -6.87 -2.38
C PRO A 113 -15.18 -7.61 -3.56
N ARG A 114 -14.04 -7.12 -4.06
CA ARG A 114 -13.29 -7.74 -5.16
C ARG A 114 -12.62 -9.05 -4.74
N ASN A 115 -12.25 -9.17 -3.47
CA ASN A 115 -11.63 -10.36 -2.90
C ASN A 115 -11.79 -10.40 -1.37
N ALA A 116 -11.27 -11.47 -0.74
CA ALA A 116 -11.38 -11.66 0.71
C ALA A 116 -10.61 -10.61 1.53
N VAL A 117 -9.52 -10.03 0.99
CA VAL A 117 -8.75 -8.98 1.67
C VAL A 117 -9.53 -7.67 1.68
N ASP A 118 -10.10 -7.32 0.54
CA ASP A 118 -10.97 -6.17 0.36
C ASP A 118 -12.18 -6.22 1.31
N ASN A 119 -12.89 -7.36 1.36
CA ASN A 119 -14.02 -7.54 2.29
C ASN A 119 -13.62 -7.33 3.75
N LYS A 120 -12.45 -7.84 4.15
CA LYS A 120 -11.94 -7.65 5.52
C LYS A 120 -11.62 -6.19 5.82
N LYS A 121 -11.10 -5.44 4.84
CA LYS A 121 -10.75 -4.03 5.00
C LYS A 121 -11.97 -3.12 4.99
N TYR A 122 -12.92 -3.40 4.11
CA TYR A 122 -14.19 -2.71 4.07
C TYR A 122 -14.93 -2.82 5.42
N LYS A 123 -15.06 -4.04 5.96
CA LYS A 123 -15.67 -4.27 7.28
C LYS A 123 -14.87 -3.73 8.47
N HIS A 124 -13.59 -3.43 8.27
CA HIS A 124 -12.73 -2.86 9.31
C HIS A 124 -12.97 -1.36 9.49
N TYR A 125 -13.51 -0.69 8.47
CA TYR A 125 -13.84 0.71 8.55
C TYR A 125 -15.19 0.90 9.27
N ILE A 126 -15.16 1.75 10.28
CA ILE A 126 -16.35 2.22 11.00
C ILE A 126 -16.27 3.74 10.89
N PRO A 127 -17.16 4.39 10.11
CA PRO A 127 -17.22 5.84 9.98
C PRO A 127 -17.32 6.54 11.34
#